data_AF-A0A7C3TZM7-F1
#
_entry.id   AF-A0A7C3TZM7-F1
#
_cell.length_a   1.000
_cell.length_b   1.000
_cell.length_c   1.000
_cell.angle_alpha   90.00
_cell.angle_beta   90.00
_cell.angle_gamma   90.00
#
_symmetry.space_group_name_H-M   'P 1'
#
loop_
_entity.id
_entity.type
_entity.pdbx_description
1 polymer ?
#
loop_
_entity_poly.entity_id
_entity_poly.type
_entity_poly.pdbx_seq_one_letter_code
_entity_poly.pdbx_strand_id
1 'polypeptide(L)'
;MLLMLLLITHLIKADDGQADDICVLVRHIVVYTTALLTFAGIYQMHLRAMGTVAIVGLAAAVLAVILQPEHAWLPWRTSTIVTGIVLATAAWALLFWPVTPLVAGATCLAIFYTTTGVLSARDTESGRKMAEFALVGLIALAMIVVAALRSR
;
A
#
# COMPACT_ATOMS: atom_id res chain seq x y z
N MET A 1 5.69 14.15 9.91
CA MET A 1 6.11 12.82 9.40
C MET A 1 6.02 12.73 7.87
N LEU A 2 4.84 12.92 7.26
CA LEU A 2 4.65 12.87 5.79
C LEU A 2 5.57 13.81 4.99
N LEU A 3 5.78 15.04 5.47
CA LEU A 3 6.70 16.02 4.86
C LEU A 3 8.17 15.59 4.90
N MET A 4 8.59 14.93 5.98
CA MET A 4 9.97 14.44 6.13
C MET A 4 10.21 13.23 5.23
N LEU A 5 9.18 12.39 5.06
CA LEU A 5 9.20 11.25 4.13
C LEU A 5 9.27 11.70 2.67
N LEU A 6 8.47 12.72 2.31
CA LEU A 6 8.51 13.36 1.00
C LEU A 6 9.88 13.94 0.71
N LEU A 7 10.51 14.58 1.70
CA LEU A 7 11.85 15.17 1.57
C LEU A 7 12.94 14.11 1.38
N ILE A 8 12.83 12.96 2.06
CA ILE A 8 13.73 11.82 1.86
C ILE A 8 13.56 11.23 0.46
N THR A 9 12.32 11.05 -0.02
CA THR A 9 12.07 10.51 -1.36
C THR A 9 12.48 11.47 -2.48
N HIS A 10 12.38 12.78 -2.23
CA HIS A 10 12.87 13.80 -3.17
C HIS A 10 14.39 13.92 -3.18
N LEU A 11 15.05 13.74 -2.02
CA LEU A 11 16.51 13.66 -1.94
C LEU A 11 17.04 12.43 -2.68
N ILE A 12 16.36 11.29 -2.58
CA ILE A 12 16.72 10.06 -3.32
C ILE A 12 16.53 10.26 -4.83
N LYS A 13 15.55 11.07 -5.26
CA LYS A 13 15.31 11.38 -6.67
C LYS A 13 16.24 12.48 -7.22
N ALA A 14 16.87 13.28 -6.37
CA ALA A 14 17.77 14.36 -6.78
C ALA A 14 19.20 13.87 -7.11
N ASP A 15 19.53 12.62 -6.79
CA ASP A 15 20.82 11.97 -7.09
C ASP A 15 20.72 11.20 -8.42
N ASP A 16 20.37 11.93 -9.50
CA ASP A 16 20.14 11.42 -10.86
C ASP A 16 21.46 11.07 -11.58
N GLY A 17 22.18 10.07 -11.06
CA GLY A 17 23.38 9.55 -11.68
C GLY A 17 23.63 8.11 -11.28
N GLN A 18 22.92 7.18 -11.95
CA GLN A 18 22.97 5.72 -11.76
C GLN A 18 22.03 5.22 -10.65
N ALA A 19 20.84 4.77 -11.05
CA ALA A 19 19.84 4.17 -10.18
C ALA A 19 20.36 2.84 -9.61
N ASP A 20 21.07 2.89 -8.49
CA ASP A 20 21.41 1.71 -7.71
C ASP A 20 20.12 1.01 -7.25
N ASP A 21 20.04 -0.30 -7.49
CA ASP A 21 18.93 -1.17 -7.03
C ASP A 21 18.64 -0.97 -5.52
N ILE A 22 19.65 -0.58 -4.75
CA ILE A 22 19.59 -0.27 -3.33
C ILE A 22 18.67 0.94 -3.06
N CYS A 23 18.76 2.02 -3.84
CA CYS A 23 17.91 3.22 -3.66
C CYS A 23 16.44 2.90 -3.91
N VAL A 24 16.16 2.07 -4.92
CA VAL A 24 14.81 1.60 -5.23
C VAL A 24 14.29 0.72 -4.09
N LEU A 25 15.11 -0.21 -3.58
CA LEU A 25 14.74 -1.09 -2.48
C LEU A 25 14.44 -0.31 -1.19
N VAL A 26 15.31 0.64 -0.83
CA VAL A 26 15.14 1.51 0.35
C VAL A 26 13.84 2.30 0.25
N ARG A 27 13.53 2.89 -0.91
CA ARG A 27 12.27 3.60 -1.14
C ARG A 27 11.05 2.71 -0.87
N HIS A 28 11.04 1.48 -1.40
CA HIS A 28 9.93 0.55 -1.18
C HIS A 28 9.77 0.18 0.30
N ILE A 29 10.88 -0.14 0.99
CA ILE A 29 10.86 -0.48 2.42
C ILE A 29 10.30 0.67 3.25
N VAL A 30 10.76 1.90 3.00
CA VAL A 30 10.31 3.10 3.73
C VAL A 30 8.82 3.33 3.50
N VAL A 31 8.33 3.21 2.26
CA VAL A 31 6.92 3.45 1.96
C VAL A 31 6.03 2.37 2.55
N TYR A 32 6.36 1.09 2.42
CA TYR A 32 5.56 0.01 3.00
C TYR A 32 5.54 0.04 4.53
N THR A 33 6.67 0.37 5.16
CA THR A 33 6.72 0.56 6.62
C THR A 33 5.84 1.73 7.06
N THR A 34 5.89 2.84 6.31
CA THR A 34 5.05 4.01 6.58
C THR A 34 3.57 3.70 6.36
N ALA A 35 3.23 2.95 5.32
CA ALA A 35 1.87 2.50 5.05
C ALA A 35 1.34 1.67 6.22
N LEU A 36 2.12 0.69 6.70
CA LEU A 36 1.74 -0.16 7.82
C LEU A 36 1.43 0.65 9.08
N LEU A 37 2.37 1.53 9.48
CA LEU A 37 2.22 2.36 10.66
C LEU A 37 1.03 3.32 10.53
N THR A 38 0.83 3.89 9.34
CA THR A 38 -0.29 4.79 9.06
C THR A 38 -1.62 4.06 9.16
N PHE A 39 -1.77 2.91 8.51
CA PHE A 39 -3.01 2.14 8.54
C PHE A 39 -3.32 1.59 9.93
N ALA A 40 -2.31 1.06 10.63
CA ALA A 40 -2.48 0.58 12.01
C ALA A 40 -2.84 1.73 12.96
N GLY A 41 -2.20 2.90 12.83
CA GLY A 41 -2.47 4.09 13.63
C GLY A 41 -3.88 4.64 13.40
N ILE A 42 -4.33 4.73 12.15
CA ILE A 42 -5.70 5.15 11.80
C ILE A 42 -6.73 4.22 12.46
N TYR A 43 -6.48 2.90 12.47
CA TYR A 43 -7.36 1.93 13.14
C TYR A 43 -7.33 2.03 14.66
N GLN A 44 -6.19 2.36 15.28
CA GLN A 44 -6.11 2.58 16.73
C GLN A 44 -6.89 3.81 17.19
N MET A 45 -6.97 4.86 16.37
CA MET A 45 -7.60 6.12 16.76
C MET A 45 -9.13 6.05 16.89
N HIS A 46 -9.76 4.87 16.68
CA HIS A 46 -11.21 4.66 16.78
C HIS A 46 -12.03 5.79 16.15
N LEU A 47 -11.55 6.32 15.01
CA LEU A 47 -12.21 7.41 14.31
C LEU A 47 -13.59 6.93 13.83
N ARG A 48 -14.55 7.86 13.77
CA ARG A 48 -15.88 7.61 13.21
C ARG A 48 -15.74 6.87 11.87
N ALA A 49 -16.52 5.79 11.69
CA ALA A 49 -16.42 4.85 10.58
C ALA A 49 -16.17 5.50 9.20
N MET A 50 -16.89 6.58 8.86
CA MET A 50 -16.70 7.27 7.57
C MET A 50 -15.36 8.01 7.44
N GLY A 51 -14.84 8.57 8.54
CA GLY A 51 -13.54 9.27 8.53
C GLY A 51 -12.38 8.32 8.28
N THR A 52 -12.41 7.14 8.89
CA THR A 52 -11.39 6.09 8.72
C THR A 52 -11.27 5.67 7.25
N VAL A 53 -12.39 5.43 6.58
CA VAL A 53 -12.43 5.04 5.15
C VAL A 53 -11.78 6.10 4.26
N ALA A 54 -12.18 7.36 4.43
CA ALA A 54 -11.65 8.46 3.63
C ALA A 54 -10.15 8.69 3.87
N ILE A 55 -9.71 8.63 5.12
CA ILE A 55 -8.30 8.85 5.48
C ILE A 55 -7.42 7.71 4.99
N VAL A 56 -7.86 6.44 5.11
CA VAL A 56 -7.12 5.29 4.58
C VAL A 56 -7.00 5.36 3.06
N GLY A 57 -8.10 5.68 2.35
CA GLY A 57 -8.08 5.84 0.90
C GLY A 57 -7.17 6.98 0.44
N LEU A 58 -7.21 8.12 1.13
CA LEU A 58 -6.34 9.27 0.84
C LEU A 58 -4.86 8.95 1.10
N ALA A 59 -4.55 8.34 2.25
CA ALA A 59 -3.20 7.93 2.59
C ALA A 59 -2.65 6.92 1.55
N ALA A 60 -3.47 5.96 1.14
CA ALA A 60 -3.12 5.01 0.09
C ALA A 60 -2.84 5.69 -1.24
N ALA A 61 -3.67 6.64 -1.66
CA ALA A 61 -3.45 7.40 -2.89
C ALA A 61 -2.10 8.16 -2.82
N VAL A 62 -1.84 8.88 -1.73
CA VAL A 62 -0.58 9.63 -1.57
C VAL A 62 0.64 8.70 -1.63
N LEU A 63 0.58 7.55 -0.95
CA LEU A 63 1.70 6.58 -0.96
C LEU A 63 1.86 5.90 -2.33
N ALA A 64 0.78 5.69 -3.08
CA ALA A 64 0.84 5.13 -4.43
C ALA A 64 1.57 6.05 -5.42
N VAL A 65 1.44 7.37 -5.27
CA VAL A 65 2.19 8.36 -6.07
C VAL A 65 3.70 8.18 -5.86
N ILE A 66 4.13 7.86 -4.64
CA ILE A 66 5.55 7.70 -4.29
C ILE A 66 6.14 6.40 -4.88
N LEU A 67 5.30 5.37 -5.07
CA LEU A 67 5.71 4.07 -5.63
C LEU A 67 5.75 4.03 -7.16
N GLN A 68 5.32 5.10 -7.83
CA GLN A 68 5.22 5.13 -9.28
C GLN A 68 6.59 4.88 -9.96
N PRO A 69 6.70 3.83 -10.81
CA PRO A 69 7.84 3.70 -11.70
C PRO A 69 7.80 4.79 -12.77
N GLU A 70 8.98 5.25 -13.22
CA GLU A 70 9.07 6.28 -14.26
C GLU A 70 8.48 5.83 -15.60
N HIS A 71 8.44 4.52 -15.83
CA HIS A 71 7.82 3.87 -16.99
C HIS A 71 6.65 3.02 -16.51
N ALA A 72 5.52 3.68 -16.24
CA ALA A 72 4.28 3.00 -15.84
C ALA A 72 3.25 3.02 -16.97
N TRP A 73 2.69 1.85 -17.28
CA TRP A 73 1.63 1.68 -18.30
C TRP A 73 0.40 2.57 -18.10
N LEU A 74 0.03 2.87 -16.84
CA LEU A 74 -1.05 3.76 -16.49
C LEU A 74 -0.51 5.14 -16.17
N PRO A 75 -1.24 6.21 -16.57
CA PRO A 75 -1.00 7.53 -16.02
C PRO A 75 -0.99 7.47 -14.50
N TRP A 76 -0.01 8.14 -13.89
CA TRP A 76 0.17 8.18 -12.44
C TRP A 76 -1.10 8.55 -11.66
N ARG A 77 -1.91 9.42 -12.25
CA ARG A 77 -3.21 9.84 -11.72
C ARG A 77 -4.16 8.66 -11.57
N THR A 78 -4.26 7.82 -12.61
CA THR A 78 -5.21 6.71 -12.64
C THR A 78 -4.80 5.61 -11.65
N SER A 79 -3.52 5.23 -11.60
CA SER A 79 -3.06 4.21 -10.63
C SER A 79 -3.27 4.68 -9.18
N THR A 80 -3.04 5.96 -8.93
CA THR A 80 -3.21 6.59 -7.61
C THR A 80 -4.66 6.57 -7.17
N ILE A 81 -5.57 7.00 -8.05
CA ILE A 81 -7.01 7.01 -7.78
C ILE A 81 -7.53 5.59 -7.56
N VAL A 82 -7.14 4.64 -8.42
CA VAL A 82 -7.55 3.24 -8.30
C VAL A 82 -7.07 2.66 -6.97
N THR A 83 -5.81 2.88 -6.60
CA THR A 83 -5.26 2.38 -5.33
C THR A 83 -5.99 2.99 -4.13
N GLY A 84 -6.28 4.29 -4.16
CA GLY A 84 -7.05 4.95 -3.11
C GLY A 84 -8.47 4.42 -2.96
N ILE A 85 -9.18 4.20 -4.08
CA ILE A 85 -10.54 3.65 -4.08
C ILE A 85 -10.55 2.22 -3.53
N VAL A 86 -9.65 1.36 -4.03
CA VAL A 86 -9.54 -0.04 -3.58
C VAL A 86 -9.32 -0.11 -2.07
N LEU A 87 -8.40 0.72 -1.54
CA LEU A 87 -8.14 0.74 -0.10
C LEU A 87 -9.27 1.35 0.72
N ALA A 88 -9.98 2.35 0.19
CA ALA A 88 -11.18 2.88 0.85
C ALA A 88 -12.25 1.77 0.97
N THR A 89 -12.51 1.02 -0.10
CA THR A 89 -13.46 -0.10 -0.06
C THR A 89 -13.00 -1.20 0.90
N ALA A 90 -11.70 -1.52 0.93
CA ALA A 90 -11.15 -2.48 1.87
C ALA A 90 -11.31 -2.03 3.34
N ALA A 91 -10.99 -0.76 3.64
CA ALA A 91 -11.18 -0.18 4.96
C ALA A 91 -12.64 -0.20 5.39
N TRP A 92 -13.57 0.03 4.45
CA TRP A 92 -15.00 -0.10 4.72
C TRP A 92 -15.39 -1.53 5.10
N ALA A 93 -14.89 -2.54 4.41
CA ALA A 93 -15.13 -3.94 4.76
C ALA A 93 -14.53 -4.31 6.14
N LEU A 94 -13.31 -3.84 6.42
CA LEU A 94 -12.62 -4.06 7.69
C LEU A 94 -13.31 -3.41 8.89
N LEU A 95 -14.12 -2.36 8.70
CA LEU A 95 -14.90 -1.75 9.80
C LEU A 95 -15.95 -2.70 10.39
N PHE A 96 -16.46 -3.64 9.60
CA PHE A 96 -17.43 -4.64 10.09
C PHE A 96 -16.75 -5.87 10.71
N TRP A 97 -15.44 -6.02 10.54
CA TRP A 97 -14.69 -7.14 11.07
C TRP A 97 -14.03 -6.75 12.40
N PRO A 98 -14.34 -7.42 13.52
CA PRO A 98 -13.65 -7.16 14.79
C PRO A 98 -12.26 -7.77 14.73
N VAL A 99 -11.30 -6.98 14.24
CA VAL A 99 -9.87 -7.32 14.18
C VAL A 99 -9.07 -6.34 15.04
N THR A 100 -7.88 -6.76 15.48
CA THR A 100 -6.96 -5.85 16.15
C THR A 100 -6.42 -4.80 15.17
N PRO A 101 -6.02 -3.60 15.63
CA PRO A 101 -5.49 -2.54 14.76
C PRO A 101 -4.28 -2.99 13.93
N LEU A 102 -3.46 -3.89 14.47
CA LEU A 102 -2.30 -4.45 13.76
C LEU A 102 -2.74 -5.35 12.59
N VAL A 103 -3.75 -6.19 12.81
CA VAL A 103 -4.32 -7.07 11.78
C VAL A 103 -5.00 -6.24 10.69
N ALA A 104 -5.74 -5.19 11.06
CA ALA A 104 -6.32 -4.26 10.10
C ALA A 104 -5.26 -3.54 9.26
N GLY A 105 -4.22 -3.01 9.90
CA GLY A 105 -3.10 -2.36 9.23
C GLY A 105 -2.36 -3.28 8.26
N ALA A 106 -2.08 -4.52 8.69
CA ALA A 106 -1.47 -5.54 7.84
C ALA A 106 -2.35 -5.92 6.65
N THR A 107 -3.67 -5.99 6.84
CA THR A 107 -4.62 -6.28 5.76
C THR A 107 -4.60 -5.17 4.71
N CYS A 108 -4.70 -3.91 5.15
CA CYS A 108 -4.60 -2.75 4.25
C CYS A 108 -3.25 -2.72 3.52
N LEU A 109 -2.16 -3.06 4.20
CA LEU A 109 -0.83 -3.14 3.58
C LEU A 109 -0.77 -4.20 2.49
N ALA A 110 -1.31 -5.41 2.74
CA ALA A 110 -1.33 -6.48 1.75
C ALA A 110 -2.15 -6.07 0.50
N ILE A 111 -3.30 -5.42 0.70
CA ILE A 111 -4.13 -4.91 -0.40
C ILE A 111 -3.42 -3.78 -1.15
N PHE A 112 -2.69 -2.91 -0.44
CA PHE A 112 -1.90 -1.84 -1.05
C PHE A 112 -0.76 -2.40 -1.90
N TYR A 113 -0.01 -3.35 -1.35
CA TYR A 113 1.09 -4.02 -2.03
C TYR A 113 0.62 -4.72 -3.31
N THR A 114 -0.46 -5.48 -3.23
CA THR A 114 -1.02 -6.18 -4.39
C THR A 114 -1.51 -5.23 -5.46
N THR A 115 -2.26 -4.20 -5.07
CA THR A 115 -2.80 -3.22 -6.01
C THR A 115 -1.67 -2.50 -6.74
N THR A 116 -0.68 -1.98 -6.00
CA THR A 116 0.47 -1.28 -6.58
C THR A 116 1.37 -2.20 -7.41
N GLY A 117 1.60 -3.44 -6.97
CA GLY A 117 2.40 -4.42 -7.69
C GLY A 117 1.74 -4.90 -8.99
N VAL A 118 0.44 -5.21 -8.96
CA VAL A 118 -0.34 -5.59 -10.16
C VAL A 118 -0.43 -4.44 -11.15
N LEU A 119 -0.63 -3.21 -10.65
CA LEU A 119 -0.56 -2.01 -11.48
C LEU A 119 0.85 -1.90 -12.08
N SER A 120 1.94 -1.91 -11.32
CA SER A 120 3.28 -1.77 -11.93
C SER A 120 3.70 -2.93 -12.85
N ALA A 121 3.21 -4.15 -12.65
CA ALA A 121 3.61 -5.33 -13.43
C ALA A 121 3.00 -5.42 -14.83
N ARG A 122 1.98 -4.61 -15.15
CA ARG A 122 1.26 -4.72 -16.44
C ARG A 122 2.11 -4.38 -17.67
N ASP A 123 3.24 -3.70 -17.50
CA ASP A 123 4.19 -3.39 -18.58
C ASP A 123 5.16 -4.54 -18.90
N THR A 124 5.43 -5.46 -17.96
CA THR A 124 6.48 -6.48 -18.15
C THR A 124 5.89 -7.83 -18.54
N GLU A 125 5.39 -7.92 -19.78
CA GLU A 125 5.10 -9.08 -20.66
C GLU A 125 4.94 -10.51 -20.07
N SER A 126 4.52 -10.66 -18.83
CA SER A 126 4.38 -11.97 -18.21
C SER A 126 3.24 -11.91 -17.23
N GLY A 127 2.09 -12.46 -17.64
CA GLY A 127 0.99 -12.79 -16.74
C GLY A 127 1.46 -13.57 -15.50
N ARG A 128 2.66 -14.18 -15.55
CA ARG A 128 3.34 -14.79 -14.40
C ARG A 128 3.69 -13.79 -13.30
N LYS A 129 4.26 -12.62 -13.60
CA LYS A 129 4.56 -11.58 -12.58
C LYS A 129 3.28 -11.06 -11.95
N MET A 130 2.24 -10.86 -12.76
CA MET A 130 0.92 -10.44 -12.27
C MET A 130 0.31 -11.51 -11.35
N ALA A 131 0.44 -12.79 -11.71
CA ALA A 131 0.03 -13.91 -10.89
C ALA A 131 0.87 -14.01 -9.60
N GLU A 132 2.18 -13.80 -9.64
CA GLU A 132 3.05 -13.77 -8.46
C GLU A 132 2.60 -12.70 -7.46
N PHE A 133 2.37 -11.45 -7.90
CA PHE A 133 1.86 -10.40 -7.03
C PHE A 133 0.47 -10.71 -6.46
N ALA A 134 -0.44 -11.23 -7.28
CA ALA A 134 -1.77 -11.62 -6.84
C ALA A 134 -1.73 -12.77 -5.82
N LEU A 135 -0.86 -13.76 -6.04
CA LEU A 135 -0.74 -14.97 -5.23
C LEU A 135 -0.04 -14.67 -3.90
N VAL A 136 1.03 -13.87 -3.89
CA VAL A 136 1.65 -13.34 -2.66
C VAL A 136 0.64 -12.54 -1.85
N GLY A 137 -0.15 -11.71 -2.54
CA GLY A 137 -1.29 -11.01 -1.97
C GLY A 137 -2.30 -11.89 -1.28
N LEU A 138 -2.75 -12.92 -1.99
CA LEU A 138 -3.75 -13.86 -1.53
C LEU A 138 -3.24 -14.70 -0.36
N ILE A 139 -1.97 -15.11 -0.38
CA ILE A 139 -1.31 -15.79 0.74
C ILE A 139 -1.25 -14.87 1.95
N ALA A 140 -0.81 -13.62 1.78
CA ALA A 140 -0.74 -12.65 2.86
C ALA A 140 -2.13 -12.42 3.47
N LEU A 141 -3.16 -12.25 2.62
CA LEU A 141 -4.54 -12.08 3.08
C LEU A 141 -5.05 -13.33 3.83
N ALA A 142 -4.79 -14.53 3.31
CA ALA A 142 -5.16 -15.79 3.96
C ALA A 142 -4.48 -15.96 5.32
N MET A 143 -3.18 -15.66 5.40
CA MET A 143 -2.42 -15.67 6.66
C MET A 143 -3.01 -14.69 7.67
N ILE A 144 -3.40 -13.49 7.22
CA ILE A 144 -4.00 -12.48 8.09
C ILE A 144 -5.39 -12.91 8.56
N VAL A 145 -6.22 -13.51 7.70
CA VAL A 145 -7.53 -14.07 8.09
C VAL A 145 -7.36 -15.20 9.11
N VAL A 146 -6.42 -16.11 8.91
CA VAL A 146 -6.11 -17.19 9.87
C VAL A 146 -5.63 -16.62 11.20
N ALA A 147 -4.74 -15.63 11.18
CA ALA A 147 -4.27 -14.95 12.38
C ALA A 147 -5.42 -14.23 13.12
N ALA A 148 -6.32 -13.58 12.37
CA ALA A 148 -7.50 -12.89 12.92
C ALA A 148 -8.49 -13.87 13.55
N LEU A 149 -8.69 -15.05 12.96
CA LEU A 149 -9.54 -16.11 13.52
C LEU A 149 -8.92 -16.71 14.79
N ARG A 150 -7.59 -16.84 14.86
CA ARG A 150 -6.88 -17.35 16.04
C ARG A 150 -6.81 -16.34 17.19
N SER A 151 -6.91 -15.05 16.91
CA SER A 151 -6.86 -14.00 17.94
C SER A 151 -8.20 -13.75 18.65
N ARG A 152 -9.27 -14.44 18.23
CA ARG A 152 -10.55 -14.48 18.95
C ARG A 152 -10.54 -15.57 20.01
#